data_AF-A0A957VKD5-F1
#
_entry.id   AF-A0A957VKD5-F1
#
_cell.length_a   1.000
_cell.length_b   1.000
_cell.length_c   1.000
_cell.angle_alpha   90.00
_cell.angle_beta   90.00
_cell.angle_gamma   90.00
#
_symmetry.space_group_name_H-M   'P 1'
#
loop_
_entity.id
_entity.type
_entity.pdbx_description
1 polymer ?
#
loop_
_entity_poly.entity_id
_entity_poly.type
_entity_poly.pdbx_seq_one_letter_code
_entity_poly.pdbx_strand_id
1 'polypeptide(L)'
;MSHRQRSAVVALLLVAVLLVAGCAPRPGAGDVLGQAGEGEIVVDLPAMVIDYDLEGRPSVGGVPLSSLGMLPASVVEQITLDADIVGQLQDANIQNVQVNNQTNGLTLFVNGAQIPSLSWDKESLATLASLAGAMGPDMAVVADIAPLLTNLGFAAVLRIPPAEGVEELPITTESEAATAAQAAADAFVSEVGTPPQIHIPVTYDATGDWTVSGITADEWTEMTGAPFDALKLEEDIVTALKDAGITSITVASGSEGLQMALNGNNLPYLDWSGGKLGPAIELLAASGQLDSLAEQGMNLDALMAVLDQLLPVVTSSNVSIDVTLE
;
A
#
# COMPACT_ATOMS: atom_id res chain seq x y z
N MET A 1 -11.98 49.05 -17.79
CA MET A 1 -11.63 47.64 -18.10
C MET A 1 -12.32 47.23 -19.40
N SER A 2 -11.56 46.76 -20.38
CA SER A 2 -12.11 46.28 -21.65
C SER A 2 -12.84 44.94 -21.45
N HIS A 3 -13.75 44.58 -22.35
CA HIS A 3 -14.50 43.32 -22.30
C HIS A 3 -13.58 42.09 -22.17
N ARG A 4 -12.39 42.15 -22.81
CA ARG A 4 -11.34 41.12 -22.72
C ARG A 4 -10.68 40.99 -21.34
N GLN A 5 -10.45 42.11 -20.65
CA GLN A 5 -9.93 42.08 -19.28
C GLN A 5 -10.95 41.51 -18.29
N ARG A 6 -12.25 41.80 -18.49
CA ARG A 6 -13.30 41.25 -17.63
C ARG A 6 -13.46 39.74 -17.80
N SER A 7 -13.42 39.24 -19.05
CA SER A 7 -13.49 37.80 -19.31
C SER A 7 -12.26 37.05 -18.80
N ALA A 8 -11.06 37.63 -18.91
CA ALA A 8 -9.84 37.01 -18.36
C ALA A 8 -9.86 36.95 -16.83
N VAL A 9 -10.32 38.01 -16.15
CA VAL A 9 -10.43 38.04 -14.69
C VAL A 9 -11.51 37.08 -14.18
N VAL A 10 -12.65 36.98 -14.88
CA VAL A 10 -13.71 36.02 -14.53
C VAL A 10 -13.23 34.59 -14.74
N ALA A 11 -12.54 34.28 -15.85
CA ALA A 11 -11.97 32.96 -16.07
C ALA A 11 -10.92 32.60 -15.00
N LEU A 12 -10.04 33.54 -14.64
CA LEU A 12 -9.05 33.35 -13.58
C LEU A 12 -9.72 33.13 -12.20
N LEU A 13 -10.77 33.89 -11.89
CA LEU A 13 -11.54 33.70 -10.66
C LEU A 13 -12.29 32.37 -10.64
N LEU A 14 -12.82 31.92 -11.77
CA LEU A 14 -13.50 30.63 -11.88
C LEU A 14 -12.52 29.47 -11.67
N VAL A 15 -11.33 29.56 -12.25
CA VAL A 15 -10.23 28.61 -12.03
C VAL A 15 -9.80 28.65 -10.56
N ALA A 16 -9.63 29.83 -9.96
CA ALA A 16 -9.28 29.95 -8.55
C ALA A 16 -10.35 29.37 -7.60
N VAL A 17 -11.63 29.56 -7.90
CA VAL A 17 -12.75 28.98 -7.12
C VAL A 17 -12.81 27.46 -7.28
N LEU A 18 -12.62 26.93 -8.49
CA LEU A 18 -12.51 25.48 -8.74
C LEU A 18 -11.31 24.87 -8.00
N LEU A 19 -10.17 25.57 -7.99
CA LEU A 19 -8.97 25.15 -7.26
C LEU A 19 -9.20 25.12 -5.74
N VAL A 20 -10.05 26.00 -5.18
CA VAL A 20 -10.34 26.00 -3.73
C VAL A 20 -11.43 24.99 -3.37
N ALA A 21 -12.42 24.76 -4.24
CA ALA A 21 -13.52 23.84 -3.97
C ALA A 21 -13.16 22.35 -4.17
N GLY A 22 -12.16 22.05 -5.01
CA GLY A 22 -11.70 20.68 -5.28
C GLY A 22 -10.49 20.24 -4.47
N CYS A 23 -9.96 21.09 -3.56
CA CYS A 23 -8.78 20.77 -2.78
C CYS A 23 -9.11 20.48 -1.31
N ALA A 24 -8.46 19.48 -0.73
CA ALA A 24 -8.52 19.14 0.68
C ALA A 24 -7.14 19.31 1.37
N PRO A 25 -7.08 19.51 2.69
CA PRO A 25 -5.83 19.37 3.43
C PRO A 25 -5.27 17.95 3.25
N ARG A 26 -3.94 17.82 3.17
CA ARG A 26 -3.24 16.53 3.13
C ARG A 26 -2.20 16.43 4.25
N PRO A 27 -2.01 15.26 4.88
CA PRO A 27 -0.91 15.03 5.81
C PRO A 27 0.44 15.25 5.13
N GLY A 28 1.35 15.92 5.84
CA GLY A 28 2.70 16.20 5.34
C GLY A 28 2.76 17.12 4.13
N ALA A 29 1.75 17.98 3.93
CA ALA A 29 1.84 19.08 2.97
C ALA A 29 3.01 20.00 3.33
N GLY A 30 3.93 20.20 2.40
CA GLY A 30 5.16 20.97 2.58
C GLY A 30 6.41 20.15 2.90
N ASP A 31 6.27 18.86 3.27
CA ASP A 31 7.41 18.03 3.66
C ASP A 31 8.37 17.79 2.49
N VAL A 32 7.83 17.63 1.28
CA VAL A 32 8.63 17.45 0.06
C VAL A 32 9.48 18.70 -0.21
N LEU A 33 8.94 19.90 0.05
CA LEU A 33 9.70 21.15 -0.04
C LEU A 33 10.77 21.25 1.06
N GLY A 34 10.47 20.78 2.26
CA GLY A 34 11.39 20.81 3.40
C GLY A 34 12.57 19.85 3.29
N GLN A 35 12.43 18.77 2.51
CA GLN A 35 13.44 17.74 2.34
C GLN A 35 14.29 17.90 1.06
N ALA A 36 13.95 18.85 0.19
CA ALA A 36 14.65 19.08 -1.07
C ALA A 36 16.07 19.61 -0.87
N GLY A 37 17.04 19.04 -1.60
CA GLY A 37 18.42 19.54 -1.62
C GLY A 37 18.57 20.86 -2.38
N GLU A 38 19.70 21.56 -2.17
CA GLU A 38 20.01 22.77 -2.95
C GLU A 38 20.03 22.46 -4.46
N GLY A 39 19.11 23.07 -5.21
CA GLY A 39 18.98 22.91 -6.66
C GLY A 39 18.02 21.80 -7.13
N GLU A 40 17.37 21.08 -6.22
CA GLU A 40 16.35 20.08 -6.55
C GLU A 40 15.01 20.78 -6.85
N ILE A 41 14.39 20.45 -8.00
CA ILE A 41 13.06 20.95 -8.34
C ILE A 41 12.04 19.96 -7.78
N VAL A 42 11.38 20.38 -6.72
CA VAL A 42 10.29 19.65 -6.09
C VAL A 42 8.96 20.36 -6.28
N VAL A 43 7.89 19.59 -6.37
CA VAL A 43 6.52 20.11 -6.50
C VAL A 43 5.67 19.51 -5.40
N ASP A 44 4.97 20.35 -4.66
CA ASP A 44 4.05 19.93 -3.60
C ASP A 44 2.64 20.43 -3.92
N LEU A 45 1.75 19.50 -4.24
CA LEU A 45 0.37 19.76 -4.65
C LEU A 45 -0.60 19.48 -3.48
N PRO A 46 -1.70 20.25 -3.35
CA PRO A 46 -2.78 19.93 -2.42
C PRO A 46 -3.47 18.62 -2.80
N ALA A 47 -4.26 18.05 -1.87
CA ALA A 47 -5.07 16.88 -2.19
C ALA A 47 -6.18 17.25 -3.15
N MET A 48 -6.34 16.49 -4.24
CA MET A 48 -7.50 16.61 -5.14
C MET A 48 -8.63 15.71 -4.65
N VAL A 49 -9.83 16.27 -4.50
CA VAL A 49 -11.03 15.53 -4.13
C VAL A 49 -11.73 15.04 -5.39
N ILE A 50 -11.89 13.73 -5.51
CA ILE A 50 -12.59 13.04 -6.59
C ILE A 50 -13.86 12.43 -6.00
N ASP A 51 -15.00 13.00 -6.38
CA ASP A 51 -16.32 12.53 -5.96
C ASP A 51 -16.83 11.48 -6.95
N TYR A 52 -17.22 10.32 -6.44
CA TYR A 52 -17.92 9.28 -7.18
C TYR A 52 -19.43 9.40 -6.97
N ASP A 53 -20.20 9.11 -8.02
CA ASP A 53 -21.65 8.90 -7.88
C ASP A 53 -22.00 7.41 -7.69
N LEU A 54 -23.29 7.10 -7.57
CA LEU A 54 -23.78 5.72 -7.39
C LEU A 54 -23.50 4.83 -8.60
N GLU A 55 -23.23 5.42 -9.77
CA GLU A 55 -22.81 4.69 -10.96
C GLU A 55 -21.28 4.62 -11.11
N GLY A 56 -20.53 5.05 -10.08
CA GLY A 56 -19.07 5.01 -10.03
C GLY A 56 -18.38 5.98 -10.99
N ARG A 57 -19.07 7.03 -11.43
CA ARG A 57 -18.50 8.04 -12.32
C ARG A 57 -17.78 9.13 -11.51
N PRO A 58 -16.50 9.42 -11.82
CA PRO A 58 -15.73 10.38 -11.06
C PRO A 58 -15.98 11.82 -11.53
N SER A 59 -15.98 12.74 -10.56
CA SER A 59 -16.09 14.19 -10.76
C SER A 59 -15.16 14.95 -9.81
N VAL A 60 -14.80 16.18 -10.17
CA VAL A 60 -14.02 17.08 -9.31
C VAL A 60 -14.78 18.41 -9.22
N GLY A 61 -15.11 18.83 -8.00
CA GLY A 61 -15.92 20.03 -7.78
C GLY A 61 -17.28 19.97 -8.48
N GLY A 62 -17.87 18.77 -8.57
CA GLY A 62 -19.14 18.51 -9.26
C GLY A 62 -19.09 18.52 -10.80
N VAL A 63 -17.90 18.63 -11.39
CA VAL A 63 -17.72 18.54 -12.86
C VAL A 63 -17.22 17.13 -13.22
N PRO A 64 -17.93 16.36 -14.06
CA PRO A 64 -17.48 15.03 -14.47
C PRO A 64 -16.09 15.08 -15.11
N LEU A 65 -15.18 14.17 -14.73
CA LEU A 65 -13.81 14.15 -15.25
C LEU A 65 -13.76 14.02 -16.78
N SER A 66 -14.69 13.25 -17.36
CA SER A 66 -14.85 13.10 -18.81
C SER A 66 -15.12 14.41 -19.55
N SER A 67 -15.64 15.43 -18.85
CA SER A 67 -15.96 16.74 -19.42
C SER A 67 -14.80 17.74 -19.35
N LEU A 68 -13.76 17.46 -18.56
CA LEU A 68 -12.66 18.41 -18.32
C LEU A 68 -11.59 18.38 -19.42
N GLY A 69 -11.58 17.35 -20.27
CA GLY A 69 -10.70 17.25 -21.44
C GLY A 69 -9.20 17.21 -21.14
N MET A 70 -8.82 17.12 -19.85
CA MET A 70 -7.44 17.12 -19.38
C MET A 70 -6.83 15.72 -19.26
N LEU A 71 -7.67 14.69 -19.12
CA LEU A 71 -7.26 13.29 -19.04
C LEU A 71 -7.67 12.55 -20.32
N PRO A 72 -6.83 11.64 -20.84
CA PRO A 72 -7.23 10.72 -21.89
C PRO A 72 -8.46 9.90 -21.46
N ALA A 73 -9.34 9.58 -22.41
CA ALA A 73 -10.53 8.77 -22.13
C ALA A 73 -10.19 7.43 -21.46
N SER A 74 -9.09 6.79 -21.88
CA SER A 74 -8.59 5.55 -21.29
C SER A 74 -8.19 5.70 -19.82
N VAL A 75 -7.70 6.87 -19.40
CA VAL A 75 -7.38 7.12 -17.98
C VAL A 75 -8.67 7.32 -17.20
N VAL A 76 -9.66 8.03 -17.75
CA VAL A 76 -10.97 8.22 -17.10
C VAL A 76 -11.69 6.88 -16.94
N GLU A 77 -11.61 5.99 -17.94
CA GLU A 77 -12.14 4.62 -17.87
C GLU A 77 -11.47 3.80 -16.76
N GLN A 78 -10.14 3.89 -16.62
CA GLN A 78 -9.39 3.15 -15.59
C GLN A 78 -9.72 3.58 -14.15
N ILE A 79 -10.17 4.82 -13.95
CA ILE A 79 -10.56 5.35 -12.64
C ILE A 79 -12.07 5.37 -12.45
N THR A 80 -12.86 4.90 -13.42
CA THR A 80 -14.31 4.72 -13.23
C THR A 80 -14.52 3.44 -12.44
N LEU A 81 -15.36 3.49 -11.41
CA LEU A 81 -15.71 2.32 -10.61
C LEU A 81 -16.98 1.67 -11.18
N ASP A 82 -17.05 0.35 -11.14
CA ASP A 82 -18.32 -0.33 -11.40
C ASP A 82 -19.31 -0.04 -10.25
N ALA A 83 -20.60 0.05 -10.55
CA ALA A 83 -21.63 0.29 -9.55
C ALA A 83 -21.62 -0.77 -8.44
N ASP A 84 -21.29 -2.02 -8.76
CA ASP A 84 -21.13 -3.10 -7.78
C ASP A 84 -19.96 -2.85 -6.82
N ILE A 85 -18.88 -2.22 -7.30
CA ILE A 85 -17.75 -1.80 -6.44
C ILE A 85 -18.19 -0.66 -5.53
N VAL A 86 -18.92 0.32 -6.05
CA VAL A 86 -19.49 1.41 -5.22
C VAL A 86 -20.39 0.83 -4.12
N GLY A 87 -21.25 -0.13 -4.46
CA GLY A 87 -22.10 -0.84 -3.50
C GLY A 87 -21.28 -1.57 -2.43
N GLN A 88 -20.24 -2.30 -2.81
CA GLN A 88 -19.33 -2.97 -1.85
C GLN A 88 -18.63 -1.98 -0.91
N LEU A 89 -18.18 -0.84 -1.44
CA LEU A 89 -17.56 0.21 -0.63
C LEU A 89 -18.59 0.83 0.33
N GLN A 90 -19.84 1.01 -0.10
CA GLN A 90 -20.95 1.47 0.75
C GLN A 90 -21.29 0.47 1.85
N ASP A 91 -21.36 -0.82 1.52
CA ASP A 91 -21.65 -1.91 2.48
C ASP A 91 -20.56 -2.01 3.55
N ALA A 92 -19.30 -1.78 3.16
CA ALA A 92 -18.16 -1.68 4.08
C ALA A 92 -18.07 -0.33 4.82
N ASN A 93 -19.03 0.59 4.62
CA ASN A 93 -19.02 1.96 5.12
C ASN A 93 -17.74 2.75 4.77
N ILE A 94 -17.13 2.46 3.62
CA ILE A 94 -15.98 3.19 3.07
C ILE A 94 -16.50 4.41 2.33
N GLN A 95 -16.24 5.59 2.89
CA GLN A 95 -16.68 6.87 2.32
C GLN A 95 -15.51 7.70 1.80
N ASN A 96 -14.32 7.54 2.39
CA ASN A 96 -13.13 8.30 2.02
C ASN A 96 -11.94 7.36 1.84
N VAL A 97 -11.31 7.37 0.67
CA VAL A 97 -10.01 6.72 0.44
C VAL A 97 -9.01 7.80 0.04
N GLN A 98 -7.94 7.97 0.79
CA GLN A 98 -6.89 8.94 0.48
C GLN A 98 -5.60 8.23 0.12
N VAL A 99 -5.05 8.61 -1.03
CA VAL A 99 -3.72 8.22 -1.47
C VAL A 99 -2.84 9.46 -1.39
N ASN A 100 -1.75 9.40 -0.64
CA ASN A 100 -0.84 10.51 -0.41
C ASN A 100 0.59 10.12 -0.76
N ASN A 101 1.12 10.66 -1.85
CA ASN A 101 2.51 10.46 -2.23
C ASN A 101 3.43 11.47 -1.52
N GLN A 102 4.51 10.94 -0.98
CA GLN A 102 5.62 11.65 -0.35
C GLN A 102 6.95 11.14 -0.91
N THR A 103 8.04 11.83 -0.59
CA THR A 103 9.41 11.51 -1.04
C THR A 103 9.85 10.10 -0.66
N ASN A 104 9.34 9.57 0.44
CA ASN A 104 9.73 8.30 1.06
C ASN A 104 8.61 7.24 1.10
N GLY A 105 7.48 7.49 0.42
CA GLY A 105 6.38 6.56 0.46
C GLY A 105 5.06 7.07 -0.10
N LEU A 106 4.16 6.12 -0.31
CA LEU A 106 2.76 6.31 -0.63
C LEU A 106 1.96 5.88 0.60
N THR A 107 1.41 6.88 1.28
CA THR A 107 0.54 6.66 2.42
C THR A 107 -0.91 6.46 1.97
N LEU A 108 -1.57 5.48 2.57
CA LEU A 108 -2.97 5.16 2.34
C LEU A 108 -3.81 5.44 3.59
N PHE A 109 -4.97 6.08 3.39
CA PHE A 109 -5.99 6.21 4.43
C PHE A 109 -7.34 5.72 3.93
N VAL A 110 -8.09 5.08 4.83
CA VAL A 110 -9.49 4.72 4.62
C VAL A 110 -10.30 5.26 5.78
N ASN A 111 -11.29 6.11 5.49
CA ASN A 111 -12.08 6.86 6.49
C ASN A 111 -11.20 7.59 7.52
N GLY A 112 -10.04 8.07 7.07
CA GLY A 112 -9.05 8.76 7.89
C GLY A 112 -8.15 7.88 8.76
N ALA A 113 -8.37 6.56 8.77
CA ALA A 113 -7.43 5.62 9.34
C ALA A 113 -6.32 5.28 8.36
N GLN A 114 -5.07 5.49 8.79
CA GLN A 114 -3.91 5.07 8.02
C GLN A 114 -3.83 3.54 8.02
N ILE A 115 -3.75 2.95 6.84
CA ILE A 115 -3.57 1.51 6.63
C ILE A 115 -2.12 1.25 6.16
N PRO A 116 -1.65 -0.02 6.09
CA PRO A 116 -0.32 -0.32 5.60
C PRO A 116 -0.06 0.36 4.26
N SER A 117 1.10 0.99 4.19
CA SER A 117 1.47 1.96 3.17
C SER A 117 2.72 1.50 2.46
N LEU A 118 2.98 1.95 1.23
CA LEU A 118 4.22 1.62 0.54
C LEU A 118 5.30 2.60 0.98
N SER A 119 6.44 2.12 1.46
CA SER A 119 7.60 2.96 1.81
C SER A 119 8.80 2.62 0.94
N TRP A 120 9.61 3.64 0.68
CA TRP A 120 10.84 3.52 -0.10
C TRP A 120 11.83 4.60 0.28
N ASP A 121 13.06 4.40 -0.17
CA ASP A 121 14.12 5.38 -0.23
C ASP A 121 14.72 5.42 -1.66
N LYS A 122 15.76 6.23 -1.86
CA LYS A 122 16.41 6.36 -3.17
C LYS A 122 17.07 5.06 -3.62
N GLU A 123 17.60 4.26 -2.69
CA GLU A 123 18.34 3.03 -2.99
C GLU A 123 17.40 1.88 -3.36
N SER A 124 16.29 1.74 -2.63
CA SER A 124 15.26 0.74 -2.89
C SER A 124 14.50 1.00 -4.19
N LEU A 125 14.19 2.25 -4.53
CA LEU A 125 13.65 2.60 -5.84
C LEU A 125 14.65 2.32 -6.98
N ALA A 126 15.94 2.60 -6.76
CA ALA A 126 16.97 2.28 -7.75
C ALA A 126 17.11 0.76 -7.94
N THR A 127 17.02 0.00 -6.86
CA THR A 127 17.00 -1.47 -6.89
C THR A 127 15.80 -1.96 -7.71
N LEU A 128 14.59 -1.49 -7.41
CA LEU A 128 13.39 -1.84 -8.18
C LEU A 128 13.51 -1.48 -9.67
N ALA A 129 14.01 -0.29 -9.99
CA ALA A 129 14.21 0.16 -11.37
C ALA A 129 15.24 -0.70 -12.12
N SER A 130 16.29 -1.19 -11.44
CA SER A 130 17.29 -2.08 -12.04
C SER A 130 16.69 -3.45 -12.41
N LEU A 131 15.72 -3.93 -11.62
CA LEU A 131 15.02 -5.20 -11.83
C LEU A 131 13.96 -5.10 -12.91
N ALA A 132 13.31 -3.94 -13.03
CA ALA A 132 12.27 -3.71 -14.01
C ALA A 132 12.70 -4.07 -15.44
N GLY A 133 13.96 -3.78 -15.80
CA GLY A 133 14.52 -4.16 -17.10
C GLY A 133 14.63 -5.67 -17.34
N ALA A 134 14.82 -6.47 -16.27
CA ALA A 134 14.89 -7.92 -16.33
C ALA A 134 13.52 -8.60 -16.30
N MET A 135 12.51 -7.94 -15.73
CA MET A 135 11.13 -8.47 -15.58
C MET A 135 10.24 -8.24 -16.81
N GLY A 136 10.74 -7.55 -17.83
CA GLY A 136 10.05 -7.35 -19.11
C GLY A 136 9.50 -5.93 -19.31
N PRO A 137 8.93 -5.66 -20.51
CA PRO A 137 8.56 -4.31 -20.94
C PRO A 137 7.47 -3.67 -20.08
N ASP A 138 6.60 -4.47 -19.44
CA ASP A 138 5.52 -3.96 -18.60
C ASP A 138 6.03 -3.30 -17.32
N MET A 139 7.20 -3.72 -16.82
CA MET A 139 7.84 -3.11 -15.64
C MET A 139 8.65 -1.86 -15.98
N ALA A 140 8.95 -1.60 -17.26
CA ALA A 140 9.73 -0.44 -17.68
C ALA A 140 9.09 0.90 -17.27
N VAL A 141 7.75 0.94 -17.21
CA VAL A 141 6.99 2.11 -16.75
C VAL A 141 7.31 2.47 -15.30
N VAL A 142 7.62 1.48 -14.46
CA VAL A 142 8.00 1.71 -13.05
C VAL A 142 9.32 2.49 -12.97
N ALA A 143 10.29 2.18 -13.82
CA ALA A 143 11.56 2.89 -13.89
C ALA A 143 11.39 4.35 -14.35
N ASP A 144 10.43 4.60 -15.25
CA ASP A 144 10.12 5.95 -15.75
C ASP A 144 9.41 6.82 -14.70
N ILE A 145 8.58 6.20 -13.85
CA ILE A 145 7.77 6.92 -12.84
C ILE A 145 8.53 7.11 -11.53
N ALA A 146 9.48 6.24 -11.18
CA ALA A 146 10.21 6.33 -9.90
C ALA A 146 10.82 7.72 -9.61
N PRO A 147 11.46 8.44 -10.56
CA PRO A 147 11.97 9.79 -10.31
C PRO A 147 10.88 10.83 -10.05
N LEU A 148 9.65 10.60 -10.53
CA LEU A 148 8.52 11.48 -10.27
C LEU A 148 8.03 11.28 -8.83
N LEU A 149 7.98 10.04 -8.34
CA LEU A 149 7.52 9.71 -6.98
C LEU A 149 8.36 10.41 -5.91
N THR A 150 9.68 10.54 -6.11
CA THR A 150 10.56 11.18 -5.13
C THR A 150 10.52 12.71 -5.16
N ASN A 151 10.02 13.32 -6.23
CA ASN A 151 10.07 14.78 -6.43
C ASN A 151 8.70 15.46 -6.41
N LEU A 152 7.62 14.68 -6.35
CA LEU A 152 6.24 15.16 -6.44
C LEU A 152 5.45 14.77 -5.19
N GLY A 153 5.17 15.71 -4.31
CA GLY A 153 4.12 15.56 -3.31
C GLY A 153 2.76 15.76 -3.95
N PHE A 154 1.88 14.77 -3.87
CA PHE A 154 0.48 14.92 -4.29
C PHE A 154 -0.42 14.02 -3.46
N ALA A 155 -1.70 14.37 -3.39
CA ALA A 155 -2.69 13.48 -2.82
C ALA A 155 -3.97 13.46 -3.66
N ALA A 156 -4.68 12.34 -3.61
CA ALA A 156 -6.03 12.20 -4.13
C ALA A 156 -6.91 11.67 -2.99
N VAL A 157 -8.08 12.28 -2.80
CA VAL A 157 -9.12 11.81 -1.89
C VAL A 157 -10.30 11.35 -2.75
N LEU A 158 -10.57 10.06 -2.74
CA LEU A 158 -11.73 9.46 -3.37
C LEU A 158 -12.89 9.51 -2.38
N ARG A 159 -13.97 10.17 -2.74
CA ARG A 159 -15.21 10.23 -1.97
C ARG A 159 -16.26 9.32 -2.58
N ILE A 160 -16.69 8.35 -1.79
CA ILE A 160 -17.74 7.40 -2.12
C ILE A 160 -19.03 7.89 -1.45
N PRO A 161 -20.18 7.89 -2.15
CA PRO A 161 -21.44 8.33 -1.55
C PRO A 161 -21.79 7.42 -0.36
N PRO A 162 -22.26 7.95 0.78
CA PRO A 162 -22.67 7.11 1.90
C PRO A 162 -23.85 6.21 1.52
N ALA A 163 -23.96 5.05 2.19
CA ALA A 163 -25.15 4.22 2.10
C ALA A 163 -26.40 4.95 2.63
N GLU A 164 -27.58 4.49 2.24
CA GLU A 164 -28.83 5.11 2.68
C GLU A 164 -28.95 5.11 4.21
N GLY A 165 -29.17 6.29 4.80
CA GLY A 165 -29.30 6.44 6.25
C GLY A 165 -27.99 6.51 7.02
N VAL A 166 -26.84 6.44 6.35
CA VAL A 166 -25.52 6.64 6.95
C VAL A 166 -25.11 8.11 6.82
N GLU A 167 -24.58 8.69 7.90
CA GLU A 167 -24.08 10.06 7.90
C GLU A 167 -22.75 10.17 7.13
N GLU A 168 -22.56 11.30 6.44
CA GLU A 168 -21.34 11.58 5.70
C GLU A 168 -20.15 11.76 6.66
N LEU A 169 -19.09 10.99 6.45
CA LEU A 169 -17.87 11.08 7.25
C LEU A 169 -16.99 12.25 6.77
N PRO A 170 -16.47 13.08 7.69
CA PRO A 170 -15.53 14.12 7.32
C PRO A 170 -14.22 13.51 6.80
N ILE A 171 -13.55 14.20 5.88
CA ILE A 171 -12.17 13.88 5.50
C ILE A 171 -11.26 14.24 6.69
N THR A 172 -10.83 13.23 7.43
CA THR A 172 -9.84 13.32 8.51
C THR A 172 -8.66 12.41 8.20
N THR A 173 -7.56 12.59 8.93
CA THR A 173 -6.31 11.81 8.79
C THR A 173 -5.84 11.26 10.12
N GLU A 174 -6.73 11.20 11.10
CA GLU A 174 -6.47 10.71 12.45
C GLU A 174 -7.38 9.50 12.73
N SER A 175 -6.80 8.42 13.26
CA SER A 175 -7.54 7.24 13.70
C SER A 175 -7.19 6.86 15.13
N GLU A 176 -8.23 6.75 15.96
CA GLU A 176 -8.14 6.24 17.32
C GLU A 176 -7.71 4.76 17.33
N ALA A 177 -8.12 3.96 16.34
CA ALA A 177 -7.78 2.55 16.21
C ALA A 177 -6.27 2.35 15.96
N ALA A 178 -5.67 3.13 15.05
CA ALA A 178 -4.22 3.09 14.82
C ALA A 178 -3.43 3.47 16.09
N THR A 179 -3.91 4.50 16.81
CA THR A 179 -3.30 4.94 18.07
C THR A 179 -3.36 3.84 19.15
N ALA A 180 -4.50 3.17 19.29
CA ALA A 180 -4.67 2.06 20.23
C ALA A 180 -3.80 0.85 19.87
N ALA A 181 -3.72 0.50 18.58
CA ALA A 181 -2.89 -0.60 18.08
C ALA A 181 -1.39 -0.35 18.35
N GLN A 182 -0.91 0.88 18.12
CA GLN A 182 0.47 1.24 18.46
C GLN A 182 0.75 1.13 19.96
N ALA A 183 -0.15 1.64 20.79
CA ALA A 183 -0.01 1.56 22.25
C ALA A 183 0.05 0.10 22.75
N ALA A 184 -0.73 -0.80 22.16
CA ALA A 184 -0.69 -2.22 22.48
C ALA A 184 0.63 -2.89 22.08
N ALA A 185 1.18 -2.55 20.91
CA ALA A 185 2.49 -3.02 20.48
C ALA A 185 3.62 -2.53 21.41
N ASP A 186 3.60 -1.25 21.78
CA ASP A 186 4.59 -0.65 22.70
C ASP A 186 4.52 -1.29 24.10
N ALA A 187 3.31 -1.59 24.58
CA ALA A 187 3.09 -2.28 25.84
C ALA A 187 3.65 -3.71 25.81
N PHE A 188 3.43 -4.45 24.72
CA PHE A 188 3.98 -5.80 24.54
C PHE A 188 5.51 -5.79 24.56
N VAL A 189 6.16 -4.91 23.78
CA VAL A 189 7.62 -4.78 23.76
C VAL A 189 8.16 -4.44 25.15
N SER A 190 7.48 -3.57 25.88
CA SER A 190 7.85 -3.22 27.26
C SER A 190 7.76 -4.41 28.23
N GLU A 191 6.82 -5.34 27.99
CA GLU A 191 6.63 -6.54 28.80
C GLU A 191 7.67 -7.63 28.47
N VAL A 192 7.93 -7.89 27.19
CA VAL A 192 8.84 -8.96 26.75
C VAL A 192 10.31 -8.55 26.71
N GLY A 193 10.60 -7.25 26.77
CA GLY A 193 11.94 -6.66 26.77
C GLY A 193 12.57 -6.64 25.37
N THR A 194 13.01 -7.80 24.88
CA THR A 194 13.59 -7.93 23.54
C THR A 194 12.63 -8.71 22.64
N PRO A 195 12.18 -8.15 21.51
CA PRO A 195 11.34 -8.88 20.59
C PRO A 195 12.03 -10.14 20.07
N PRO A 196 11.30 -11.25 19.87
CA PRO A 196 11.89 -12.47 19.36
C PRO A 196 12.44 -12.25 17.95
N GLN A 197 13.60 -12.86 17.67
CA GLN A 197 14.23 -12.87 16.36
C GLN A 197 14.23 -14.30 15.82
N ILE A 198 13.65 -14.50 14.64
CA ILE A 198 13.55 -15.79 13.95
C ILE A 198 14.22 -15.64 12.60
N HIS A 199 15.29 -16.39 12.35
CA HIS A 199 15.97 -16.47 11.05
C HIS A 199 15.79 -17.88 10.48
N ILE A 200 15.23 -17.97 9.28
CA ILE A 200 14.97 -19.22 8.56
C ILE A 200 15.83 -19.23 7.29
N PRO A 201 17.00 -19.89 7.30
CA PRO A 201 17.81 -20.04 6.10
C PRO A 201 17.20 -21.12 5.21
N VAL A 202 16.90 -20.77 3.97
CA VAL A 202 16.40 -21.68 2.93
C VAL A 202 17.42 -21.72 1.79
N THR A 203 17.79 -22.91 1.34
CA THR A 203 18.63 -23.07 0.15
C THR A 203 17.86 -23.82 -0.91
N TYR A 204 17.78 -23.27 -2.12
CA TYR A 204 17.28 -23.97 -3.31
C TYR A 204 18.44 -24.40 -4.19
N ASP A 205 18.37 -25.63 -4.69
CA ASP A 205 19.28 -26.13 -5.72
C ASP A 205 18.77 -25.82 -7.15
N ALA A 206 19.54 -26.24 -8.15
CA ALA A 206 19.20 -26.03 -9.56
C ALA A 206 17.90 -26.74 -9.99
N THR A 207 17.45 -27.79 -9.30
CA THR A 207 16.19 -28.48 -9.60
C THR A 207 14.99 -27.90 -8.85
N GLY A 208 15.21 -26.83 -8.08
CA GLY A 208 14.20 -26.14 -7.29
C GLY A 208 13.82 -26.87 -6.01
N ASP A 209 14.56 -27.92 -5.63
CA ASP A 209 14.41 -28.56 -4.34
C ASP A 209 15.05 -27.68 -3.26
N TRP A 210 14.45 -27.68 -2.07
CA TRP A 210 14.87 -26.80 -0.99
C TRP A 210 15.24 -27.53 0.29
N THR A 211 16.10 -26.88 1.08
CA THR A 211 16.43 -27.31 2.43
C THR A 211 16.38 -26.14 3.40
N VAL A 212 16.02 -26.43 4.66
CA VAL A 212 16.18 -25.50 5.79
C VAL A 212 17.16 -26.09 6.76
N SER A 213 18.31 -25.44 6.93
CA SER A 213 19.41 -25.96 7.76
C SER A 213 19.81 -27.41 7.42
N GLY A 214 19.72 -27.78 6.14
CA GLY A 214 20.02 -29.12 5.63
C GLY A 214 18.91 -30.16 5.74
N ILE A 215 17.73 -29.80 6.28
CA ILE A 215 16.54 -30.66 6.34
C ILE A 215 15.71 -30.45 5.08
N THR A 216 15.34 -31.54 4.40
CA THR A 216 14.59 -31.51 3.13
C THR A 216 13.09 -31.34 3.34
N ALA A 217 12.35 -31.02 2.26
CA ALA A 217 10.89 -30.95 2.28
C ALA A 217 10.22 -32.26 2.73
N ASP A 218 10.74 -33.41 2.28
CA ASP A 218 10.26 -34.75 2.69
C ASP A 218 10.40 -34.97 4.20
N GLU A 219 11.56 -34.62 4.75
CA GLU A 219 11.84 -34.75 6.19
C GLU A 219 10.96 -33.81 7.02
N TRP A 220 10.75 -32.57 6.57
CA TRP A 220 9.81 -31.64 7.20
C TRP A 220 8.37 -32.15 7.14
N THR A 221 7.96 -32.75 6.02
CA THR A 221 6.64 -33.36 5.86
C THR A 221 6.45 -34.54 6.81
N GLU A 222 7.45 -35.39 6.98
CA GLU A 222 7.42 -36.50 7.93
C GLU A 222 7.33 -36.00 9.39
N MET A 223 8.04 -34.93 9.73
CA MET A 223 8.07 -34.36 11.09
C MET A 223 6.79 -33.62 11.49
N THR A 224 6.17 -32.92 10.54
CA THR A 224 5.05 -31.99 10.83
C THR A 224 3.71 -32.47 10.31
N GLY A 225 3.71 -33.38 9.33
CA GLY A 225 2.52 -33.78 8.57
C GLY A 225 2.03 -32.72 7.57
N ALA A 226 2.73 -31.59 7.42
CA ALA A 226 2.36 -30.54 6.47
C ALA A 226 2.95 -30.80 5.07
N PRO A 227 2.20 -30.54 3.97
CA PRO A 227 2.66 -30.83 2.61
C PRO A 227 3.62 -29.74 2.10
N PHE A 228 4.90 -29.88 2.46
CA PHE A 228 5.94 -28.89 2.17
C PHE A 228 6.46 -28.90 0.73
N ASP A 229 6.11 -29.93 -0.05
CA ASP A 229 6.43 -30.04 -1.48
C ASP A 229 5.85 -28.88 -2.31
N ALA A 230 4.79 -28.24 -1.84
CA ALA A 230 4.18 -27.08 -2.50
C ALA A 230 5.11 -25.85 -2.55
N LEU A 231 6.19 -25.84 -1.77
CA LEU A 231 7.21 -24.79 -1.77
C LEU A 231 8.33 -25.04 -2.80
N LYS A 232 8.33 -26.18 -3.49
CA LYS A 232 9.30 -26.45 -4.56
C LYS A 232 9.17 -25.40 -5.66
N LEU A 233 10.30 -24.82 -6.09
CA LEU A 233 10.33 -23.92 -7.24
C LEU A 233 10.45 -24.72 -8.53
N GLU A 234 9.87 -24.21 -9.61
CA GLU A 234 10.11 -24.76 -10.94
C GLU A 234 11.55 -24.44 -11.38
N GLU A 235 12.20 -25.36 -12.10
CA GLU A 235 13.61 -25.23 -12.54
C GLU A 235 13.83 -24.00 -13.44
N ASP A 236 12.83 -23.65 -14.25
CA ASP A 236 12.85 -22.46 -15.09
C ASP A 236 12.79 -21.16 -14.25
N ILE A 237 12.08 -21.15 -13.12
CA ILE A 237 12.07 -20.04 -12.17
C ILE A 237 13.46 -19.87 -11.55
N VAL A 238 14.09 -20.97 -11.06
CA VAL A 238 15.45 -20.90 -10.49
C VAL A 238 16.45 -20.40 -11.53
N THR A 239 16.34 -20.89 -12.76
CA THR A 239 17.20 -20.46 -13.88
C THR A 239 16.97 -18.99 -14.19
N ALA A 240 15.72 -18.55 -14.31
CA ALA A 240 15.38 -17.15 -14.61
C ALA A 240 15.89 -16.18 -13.52
N LEU A 241 15.79 -16.56 -12.24
CA LEU A 241 16.32 -15.77 -11.13
C LEU A 241 17.85 -15.64 -11.23
N LYS A 242 18.56 -16.74 -11.50
CA LYS A 242 20.02 -16.72 -11.68
C LYS A 242 20.45 -15.94 -12.91
N ASP A 243 19.74 -16.07 -14.03
CA ASP A 243 19.99 -15.32 -15.26
C ASP A 243 19.77 -13.82 -15.06
N ALA A 244 18.84 -13.44 -14.17
CA ALA A 244 18.65 -12.07 -13.70
C ALA A 244 19.71 -11.61 -12.68
N GLY A 245 20.68 -12.46 -12.35
CA GLY A 245 21.74 -12.18 -11.38
C GLY A 245 21.31 -12.25 -9.92
N ILE A 246 20.13 -12.80 -9.63
CA ILE A 246 19.62 -12.97 -8.26
C ILE A 246 20.23 -14.25 -7.69
N THR A 247 20.89 -14.11 -6.54
CA THR A 247 21.57 -15.20 -5.81
C THR A 247 21.04 -15.36 -4.40
N SER A 248 20.48 -14.28 -3.82
CA SER A 248 19.75 -14.34 -2.57
C SER A 248 18.47 -13.49 -2.59
N ILE A 249 17.47 -13.96 -1.85
CA ILE A 249 16.20 -13.28 -1.62
C ILE A 249 15.94 -13.31 -0.11
N THR A 250 15.77 -12.16 0.52
CA THR A 250 15.34 -12.07 1.90
C THR A 250 13.90 -11.57 1.94
N VAL A 251 13.03 -12.26 2.66
CA VAL A 251 11.70 -11.76 3.03
C VAL A 251 11.68 -11.61 4.54
N ALA A 252 11.44 -10.40 5.03
CA ALA A 252 11.45 -10.11 6.45
C ALA A 252 10.17 -9.40 6.88
N SER A 253 9.66 -9.73 8.06
CA SER A 253 8.58 -9.01 8.73
C SER A 253 9.08 -8.54 10.10
N GLY A 254 8.77 -7.29 10.45
CA GLY A 254 9.17 -6.69 11.73
C GLY A 254 8.25 -5.56 12.16
N SER A 255 8.72 -4.73 13.09
CA SER A 255 7.95 -3.56 13.57
C SER A 255 7.74 -2.48 12.52
N GLU A 256 8.60 -2.43 11.52
CA GLU A 256 8.47 -1.49 10.41
C GLU A 256 7.50 -1.98 9.35
N GLY A 257 7.48 -3.28 9.04
CA GLY A 257 6.73 -3.74 7.89
C GLY A 257 7.11 -5.12 7.37
N LEU A 258 6.57 -5.44 6.20
CA LEU A 258 7.01 -6.54 5.34
C LEU A 258 8.02 -6.01 4.31
N GLN A 259 9.27 -6.44 4.45
CA GLN A 259 10.41 -6.03 3.67
C GLN A 259 10.89 -7.18 2.77
N MET A 260 11.39 -6.83 1.60
CA MET A 260 12.03 -7.76 0.70
C MET A 260 13.37 -7.20 0.25
N ALA A 261 14.37 -8.07 0.12
CA ALA A 261 15.69 -7.71 -0.39
C ALA A 261 16.15 -8.73 -1.44
N LEU A 262 16.80 -8.26 -2.50
CA LEU A 262 17.44 -9.10 -3.51
C LEU A 262 18.96 -8.83 -3.49
N ASN A 263 19.76 -9.88 -3.33
CA ASN A 263 21.21 -9.77 -3.18
C ASN A 263 21.62 -8.78 -2.07
N GLY A 264 20.81 -8.66 -1.01
CA GLY A 264 21.02 -7.73 0.10
C GLY A 264 20.57 -6.28 -0.14
N ASN A 265 20.01 -5.96 -1.31
CA ASN A 265 19.47 -4.63 -1.61
C ASN A 265 17.96 -4.62 -1.39
N ASN A 266 17.48 -3.71 -0.54
CA ASN A 266 16.06 -3.61 -0.20
C ASN A 266 15.22 -3.16 -1.40
N LEU A 267 13.99 -3.67 -1.49
CA LEU A 267 12.94 -3.17 -2.35
C LEU A 267 12.03 -2.21 -1.58
N PRO A 268 11.19 -1.41 -2.26
CA PRO A 268 10.07 -0.76 -1.61
C PRO A 268 9.26 -1.79 -0.80
N TYR A 269 8.83 -1.39 0.39
CA TYR A 269 8.30 -2.31 1.39
C TYR A 269 6.94 -1.86 1.89
N LEU A 270 6.15 -2.80 2.40
CA LEU A 270 4.87 -2.51 3.01
C LEU A 270 5.12 -2.08 4.46
N ASP A 271 5.02 -0.78 4.72
CA ASP A 271 5.14 -0.19 6.05
C ASP A 271 3.82 -0.32 6.80
N TRP A 272 3.87 -0.97 7.96
CA TRP A 272 2.73 -1.07 8.88
C TRP A 272 3.02 -0.54 10.28
N SER A 273 4.15 0.13 10.46
CA SER A 273 4.51 0.78 11.73
C SER A 273 3.41 1.75 12.18
N GLY A 274 3.38 2.14 13.46
CA GLY A 274 2.37 3.10 13.94
C GLY A 274 0.97 2.51 14.07
N GLY A 275 0.84 1.19 14.22
CA GLY A 275 -0.44 0.51 14.42
C GLY A 275 -1.32 0.38 13.16
N LYS A 276 -0.77 0.61 11.96
CA LYS A 276 -1.52 0.64 10.69
C LYS A 276 -2.20 -0.69 10.32
N LEU A 277 -1.66 -1.82 10.79
CA LEU A 277 -2.25 -3.14 10.52
C LEU A 277 -3.63 -3.33 11.15
N GLY A 278 -3.89 -2.75 12.33
CA GLY A 278 -5.18 -2.89 13.02
C GLY A 278 -6.35 -2.41 12.16
N PRO A 279 -6.36 -1.14 11.72
CA PRO A 279 -7.39 -0.62 10.83
C PRO A 279 -7.55 -1.40 9.50
N ALA A 280 -6.46 -1.97 8.97
CA ALA A 280 -6.55 -2.79 7.76
C ALA A 280 -7.26 -4.13 8.00
N ILE A 281 -7.02 -4.77 9.15
CA ILE A 281 -7.72 -6.00 9.54
C ILE A 281 -9.21 -5.70 9.79
N GLU A 282 -9.53 -4.60 10.47
CA GLU A 282 -10.92 -4.15 10.66
C GLU A 282 -11.62 -3.91 9.31
N LEU A 283 -10.93 -3.28 8.35
CA LEU A 283 -11.45 -3.06 7.00
C LEU A 283 -11.70 -4.37 6.23
N LEU A 284 -10.78 -5.34 6.34
CA LEU A 284 -10.94 -6.65 5.72
C LEU A 284 -12.14 -7.40 6.31
N ALA A 285 -12.35 -7.30 7.63
CA ALA A 285 -13.53 -7.85 8.28
C ALA A 285 -14.82 -7.14 7.84
N ALA A 286 -14.83 -5.81 7.82
CA ALA A 286 -15.99 -5.01 7.44
C ALA A 286 -16.40 -5.17 5.95
N SER A 287 -15.44 -5.50 5.08
CA SER A 287 -15.69 -5.72 3.65
C SER A 287 -16.19 -7.12 3.30
N GLY A 288 -16.40 -8.00 4.28
CA GLY A 288 -16.85 -9.38 4.06
C GLY A 288 -15.81 -10.27 3.36
N GLN A 289 -14.58 -9.80 3.16
CA GLN A 289 -13.52 -10.59 2.51
C GLN A 289 -13.15 -11.85 3.32
N LEU A 290 -13.40 -11.81 4.63
CA LEU A 290 -13.20 -12.94 5.52
C LEU A 290 -14.36 -13.94 5.50
N ASP A 291 -15.50 -13.63 4.86
CA ASP A 291 -16.68 -14.51 4.85
C ASP A 291 -16.41 -15.85 4.17
N SER A 292 -15.52 -15.86 3.17
CA SER A 292 -15.06 -17.10 2.52
C SER A 292 -14.39 -18.07 3.51
N LEU A 293 -13.81 -17.58 4.60
CA LEU A 293 -13.25 -18.41 5.67
C LEU A 293 -14.37 -18.96 6.55
N ALA A 294 -15.43 -18.17 6.80
CA ALA A 294 -16.61 -18.64 7.51
C ALA A 294 -17.32 -19.77 6.76
N GLU A 295 -17.43 -19.66 5.44
CA GLU A 295 -17.98 -20.69 4.56
C GLU A 295 -17.16 -21.99 4.59
N GLN A 296 -15.85 -21.90 4.84
CA GLN A 296 -14.96 -23.03 5.07
C GLN A 296 -15.07 -23.63 6.49
N GLY A 297 -16.02 -23.14 7.30
CA GLY A 297 -16.28 -23.60 8.66
C GLY A 297 -15.41 -22.94 9.73
N MET A 298 -14.69 -21.86 9.40
CA MET A 298 -13.90 -21.10 10.36
C MET A 298 -14.81 -20.19 11.19
N ASN A 299 -14.58 -20.12 12.50
CA ASN A 299 -15.27 -19.16 13.35
C ASN A 299 -14.56 -17.81 13.28
N LEU A 300 -15.18 -16.81 12.62
CA LEU A 300 -14.58 -15.49 12.44
C LEU A 300 -14.37 -14.75 13.75
N ASP A 301 -15.29 -14.83 14.71
CA ASP A 301 -15.11 -14.20 16.03
C ASP A 301 -13.88 -14.78 16.75
N ALA A 302 -13.70 -16.10 16.66
CA ALA A 302 -12.52 -16.76 17.22
C ALA A 302 -11.24 -16.39 16.46
N LEU A 303 -11.30 -16.27 15.13
CA LEU A 303 -10.18 -15.82 14.31
C LEU A 303 -9.76 -14.40 14.71
N MET A 304 -10.71 -13.47 14.82
CA MET A 304 -10.46 -12.09 15.22
C MET A 304 -9.86 -12.02 16.62
N ALA A 305 -10.38 -12.80 17.58
CA ALA A 305 -9.80 -12.88 18.92
C ALA A 305 -8.36 -13.39 18.92
N VAL A 306 -8.04 -14.37 18.06
CA VAL A 306 -6.67 -14.85 17.87
C VAL A 306 -5.80 -13.79 17.22
N LEU A 307 -6.30 -13.09 16.20
CA LEU A 307 -5.58 -12.00 15.55
C LEU A 307 -5.28 -10.88 16.55
N ASP A 308 -6.25 -10.42 17.34
CA ASP A 308 -6.03 -9.39 18.36
C ASP A 308 -4.97 -9.79 19.39
N GLN A 309 -4.94 -11.08 19.76
CA GLN A 309 -3.95 -11.60 20.70
C GLN A 309 -2.55 -11.70 20.08
N LEU A 310 -2.45 -12.11 18.82
CA LEU A 310 -1.19 -12.35 18.15
C LEU A 310 -0.63 -11.12 17.44
N LEU A 311 -1.46 -10.13 17.12
CA LEU A 311 -1.06 -8.96 16.35
C LEU A 311 0.11 -8.23 17.02
N PRO A 312 0.11 -7.94 18.35
CA PRO A 312 1.26 -7.32 19.00
C PRO A 312 2.54 -8.15 18.89
N VAL A 313 2.41 -9.49 18.88
CA VAL A 313 3.55 -10.40 18.70
C VAL A 313 4.06 -10.29 17.27
N VAL A 314 3.18 -10.38 16.27
CA VAL A 314 3.54 -10.30 14.84
C VAL A 314 4.16 -8.95 14.50
N THR A 315 3.60 -7.85 15.00
CA THR A 315 4.07 -6.49 14.73
C THR A 315 5.29 -6.09 15.56
N SER A 316 5.79 -6.96 16.43
CA SER A 316 7.02 -6.68 17.21
C SER A 316 8.13 -7.69 16.93
N SER A 317 7.78 -8.92 16.54
CA SER A 317 8.75 -9.98 16.22
C SER A 317 9.48 -9.69 14.92
N ASN A 318 10.79 -9.93 14.90
CA ASN A 318 11.56 -9.87 13.66
C ASN A 318 11.71 -11.29 13.13
N VAL A 319 11.04 -11.57 12.01
CA VAL A 319 11.13 -12.85 11.30
C VAL A 319 11.75 -12.60 9.95
N SER A 320 12.80 -13.32 9.60
CA SER A 320 13.36 -13.31 8.25
C SER A 320 13.47 -14.72 7.68
N ILE A 321 13.20 -14.81 6.39
CA ILE A 321 13.45 -15.98 5.56
C ILE A 321 14.53 -15.57 4.57
N ASP A 322 15.69 -16.21 4.66
CA ASP A 322 16.85 -15.92 3.85
C ASP A 322 17.04 -17.05 2.84
N VAL A 323 16.62 -16.80 1.59
CA VAL A 323 16.68 -17.75 0.49
C VAL A 323 18.00 -17.59 -0.28
N THR A 324 18.71 -18.68 -0.48
CA THR A 324 19.94 -18.76 -1.30
C THR A 324 19.70 -19.69 -2.49
N LEU A 325 20.16 -19.29 -3.68
CA LEU A 325 20.11 -20.10 -4.90
C LEU A 325 21.52 -20.65 -5.21
N GLU A 326 21.69 -21.98 -5.19
CA GLU A 326 22.96 -22.67 -5.49
C GLU A 326 23.07 -23.08 -6.96
#